data_AF-A0A941UKU7-F1
#
_entry.id   AF-A0A941UKU7-F1
#
_cell.length_a   1.000
_cell.length_b   1.000
_cell.length_c   1.000
_cell.angle_alpha   90.00
_cell.angle_beta   90.00
_cell.angle_gamma   90.00
#
_symmetry.space_group_name_H-M   'P 1'
#
loop_
_entity.id
_entity.type
_entity.pdbx_description
1 polymer ?
#
loop_
_entity_poly.entity_id
_entity_poly.type
_entity_poly.pdbx_seq_one_letter_code
_entity_poly.pdbx_strand_id
1 'polypeptide(L)'
;MQEERGEARREARQSFYAKQQLIASAKSAFQQIAGVVRAATVYPAAHPFLLASADQLLSKINDLLLSRKEVAFYLVAGELFFETHSVPVDQSQSMLMEQFTARDVGGVIFKPGITRDELVLFANLMNKDEAYFV
;
A
#
# COMPACT_ATOMS: atom_id res chain seq x y z
N MET A 1 -18.03 38.16 9.03
CA MET A 1 -18.64 37.25 10.03
C MET A 1 -19.54 36.15 9.46
N GLN A 2 -20.48 36.39 8.52
CA GLN A 2 -21.24 35.28 7.88
C GLN A 2 -20.48 34.59 6.73
N GLU A 3 -19.69 35.34 5.96
CA GLU A 3 -18.88 34.80 4.85
C GLU A 3 -17.72 33.91 5.35
N GLU A 4 -17.03 34.31 6.41
CA GLU A 4 -15.94 33.53 7.05
C GLU A 4 -16.43 32.15 7.56
N ARG A 5 -17.69 32.04 8.03
CA ARG A 5 -18.29 30.75 8.43
C ARG A 5 -18.63 29.87 7.22
N GLY A 6 -18.90 30.47 6.06
CA GLY A 6 -19.15 29.77 4.81
C GLY A 6 -17.87 29.21 4.19
N GLU A 7 -16.78 29.99 4.23
CA GLU A 7 -15.46 29.59 3.75
C GLU A 7 -14.84 28.48 4.61
N ALA A 8 -14.82 28.64 5.94
CA ALA A 8 -14.31 27.61 6.85
C ALA A 8 -15.04 26.26 6.68
N ARG A 9 -16.35 26.28 6.40
CA ARG A 9 -17.14 25.07 6.16
C ARG A 9 -16.88 24.44 4.79
N ARG A 10 -16.49 25.22 3.78
CA ARG A 10 -16.10 24.73 2.44
C ARG A 10 -14.70 24.12 2.48
N GLU A 11 -13.75 24.80 3.12
CA GLU A 11 -12.38 24.30 3.31
C GLU A 11 -12.36 23.00 4.11
N ALA A 12 -13.11 22.94 5.23
CA ALA A 12 -13.22 21.72 6.03
C ALA A 12 -13.81 20.54 5.23
N ARG A 13 -14.80 20.80 4.35
CA ARG A 13 -15.34 19.76 3.46
C ARG A 13 -14.32 19.29 2.44
N GLN A 14 -13.60 20.22 1.80
CA GLN A 14 -12.56 19.87 0.81
C GLN A 14 -11.43 19.06 1.44
N SER A 15 -10.96 19.46 2.62
CA SER A 15 -9.96 18.72 3.39
C SER A 15 -10.44 17.31 3.76
N PHE A 16 -11.70 17.17 4.17
CA PHE A 16 -12.29 15.87 4.48
C PHE A 16 -12.38 14.95 3.25
N TYR A 17 -12.85 15.47 2.11
CA TYR A 17 -12.91 14.70 0.86
C TYR A 17 -11.52 14.27 0.38
N ALA A 18 -10.54 15.17 0.43
CA ALA A 18 -9.15 14.85 0.07
C ALA A 18 -8.58 13.74 0.97
N LYS A 19 -8.86 13.79 2.28
CA LYS A 19 -8.47 12.74 3.23
C LYS A 19 -9.14 11.40 2.92
N GLN A 20 -10.44 11.39 2.63
CA GLN A 20 -11.14 10.15 2.26
C GLN A 20 -10.59 9.55 0.96
N GLN A 21 -10.33 10.38 -0.04
CA GLN A 21 -9.74 9.94 -1.30
C GLN A 21 -8.35 9.36 -1.09
N LEU A 22 -7.53 9.98 -0.22
CA LEU A 22 -6.22 9.45 0.14
C LEU A 22 -6.33 8.08 0.80
N ILE A 23 -7.19 7.92 1.80
CA ILE A 23 -7.39 6.63 2.48
C ILE A 23 -7.87 5.56 1.49
N ALA A 24 -8.79 5.91 0.58
CA ALA A 24 -9.26 4.99 -0.46
C ALA A 24 -8.16 4.57 -1.43
N SER A 25 -7.32 5.51 -1.87
CA SER A 25 -6.17 5.23 -2.73
C SER A 25 -5.13 4.36 -2.03
N ALA A 26 -4.83 4.66 -0.75
CA ALA A 26 -3.93 3.86 0.08
C ALA A 26 -4.46 2.44 0.26
N LYS A 27 -5.76 2.28 0.58
CA LYS A 27 -6.41 0.97 0.67
C LYS A 27 -6.29 0.18 -0.63
N SER A 28 -6.60 0.83 -1.76
CA SER A 28 -6.50 0.20 -3.07
C SER A 28 -5.06 -0.23 -3.39
N ALA A 29 -4.07 0.60 -3.08
CA ALA A 29 -2.66 0.25 -3.27
C ALA A 29 -2.25 -0.93 -2.37
N PHE A 30 -2.63 -0.94 -1.09
CA PHE A 30 -2.32 -2.07 -0.19
C PHE A 30 -3.00 -3.38 -0.63
N GLN A 31 -4.22 -3.30 -1.17
CA GLN A 31 -4.89 -4.44 -1.80
C GLN A 31 -4.10 -4.96 -3.01
N GLN A 32 -3.49 -4.08 -3.82
CA GLN A 32 -2.62 -4.51 -4.91
C GLN A 32 -1.34 -5.18 -4.38
N ILE A 33 -0.74 -4.69 -3.28
CA ILE A 33 0.39 -5.37 -2.63
C ILE A 33 0.00 -6.82 -2.26
N ALA A 34 -1.15 -7.00 -1.61
CA ALA A 34 -1.65 -8.32 -1.25
C ALA A 34 -1.89 -9.20 -2.49
N GLY A 35 -2.36 -8.61 -3.59
CA GLY A 35 -2.52 -9.27 -4.88
C GLY A 35 -1.20 -9.80 -5.45
N VAL A 36 -0.16 -8.96 -5.48
CA VAL A 36 1.16 -9.35 -6.02
C VAL A 36 1.81 -10.43 -5.15
N VAL A 37 1.80 -10.24 -3.82
CA VAL A 37 2.36 -11.22 -2.87
C VAL A 37 1.65 -12.58 -3.03
N ARG A 38 0.31 -12.57 -3.13
CA ARG A 38 -0.45 -13.80 -3.38
C ARG A 38 -0.14 -14.42 -4.74
N ALA A 39 -0.08 -13.63 -5.81
CA ALA A 39 0.24 -14.14 -7.14
C ALA A 39 1.62 -14.81 -7.18
N ALA A 40 2.60 -14.28 -6.45
CA ALA A 40 3.93 -14.85 -6.33
C ALA A 40 3.99 -16.19 -5.56
N THR A 41 2.92 -16.59 -4.86
CA THR A 41 2.83 -17.94 -4.26
C THR A 41 2.46 -19.03 -5.28
N VAL A 42 1.81 -18.63 -6.38
CA VAL A 42 1.25 -19.57 -7.37
C VAL A 42 2.05 -19.57 -8.66
N TYR A 43 2.54 -18.39 -9.07
CA TYR A 43 3.12 -18.18 -10.39
C TYR A 43 4.62 -17.89 -10.31
N PRO A 44 5.42 -18.41 -11.27
CA PRO A 44 6.83 -18.06 -11.35
C PRO A 44 7.02 -16.59 -11.76
N ALA A 45 8.21 -16.04 -11.49
CA ALA A 45 8.54 -14.62 -11.66
C ALA A 45 8.19 -14.04 -13.05
N ALA A 46 8.38 -14.82 -14.12
CA ALA A 46 8.12 -14.39 -15.50
C ALA A 46 6.67 -14.60 -15.97
N HIS A 47 5.79 -15.09 -15.10
CA HIS A 47 4.43 -15.44 -15.49
C HIS A 47 3.57 -14.19 -15.74
N PRO A 48 2.79 -14.13 -16.84
CA PRO A 48 2.03 -12.93 -17.22
C PRO A 48 1.08 -12.40 -16.14
N PHE A 49 0.44 -13.27 -15.36
CA PHE A 49 -0.47 -12.84 -14.29
C PHE A 49 0.25 -12.14 -13.13
N LEU A 50 1.44 -12.61 -12.77
CA LEU A 50 2.24 -11.94 -11.74
C LEU A 50 2.75 -10.59 -12.24
N LEU A 51 3.24 -10.55 -13.49
CA LEU A 51 3.70 -9.31 -14.11
C LEU A 51 2.57 -8.28 -14.20
N ALA A 52 1.36 -8.69 -14.64
CA ALA A 52 0.20 -7.80 -14.71
C ALA A 52 -0.23 -7.28 -13.34
N SER A 53 -0.18 -8.12 -12.29
CA SER A 53 -0.48 -7.68 -10.92
C SER A 53 0.58 -6.67 -10.43
N ALA A 54 1.86 -6.90 -10.73
CA ALA A 54 2.94 -5.99 -10.39
C ALA A 54 2.82 -4.65 -11.14
N ASP A 55 2.40 -4.66 -12.40
CA ASP A 55 2.13 -3.45 -13.19
C ASP A 55 0.95 -2.64 -12.60
N GLN A 56 -0.11 -3.32 -12.13
CA GLN A 56 -1.22 -2.66 -11.44
C GLN A 56 -0.79 -2.00 -10.12
N LEU A 57 0.02 -2.69 -9.32
CA LEU A 57 0.61 -2.13 -8.11
C LEU A 57 1.50 -0.92 -8.43
N LEU A 58 2.39 -1.06 -9.42
CA LEU A 58 3.30 0.00 -9.84
C LEU A 58 2.54 1.26 -10.27
N SER A 59 1.46 1.11 -11.05
CA SER A 59 0.59 2.23 -11.42
C SER A 59 0.04 2.95 -10.19
N LYS A 60 -0.44 2.21 -9.18
CA LYS A 60 -1.00 2.81 -7.95
C LYS A 60 0.06 3.50 -7.09
N ILE A 61 1.26 2.93 -7.00
CA ILE A 61 2.38 3.56 -6.32
C ILE A 61 2.75 4.87 -7.03
N ASN A 62 2.87 4.84 -8.36
CA ASN A 62 3.19 6.02 -9.15
C ASN A 62 2.12 7.12 -9.01
N ASP A 63 0.84 6.77 -9.05
CA ASP A 63 -0.26 7.72 -8.79
C ASP A 63 -0.10 8.41 -7.42
N LEU A 64 0.26 7.63 -6.38
CA LEU A 64 0.49 8.17 -5.04
C LEU A 64 1.77 9.02 -4.94
N LEU A 65 2.82 8.68 -5.69
CA LEU A 65 4.08 9.42 -5.75
C LEU A 65 3.96 10.76 -6.49
N LEU A 66 2.94 10.98 -7.33
CA LEU A 66 2.73 12.28 -7.99
C LEU A 66 2.64 13.46 -7.00
N SER A 67 2.13 13.21 -5.80
CA SER A 67 1.93 14.21 -4.76
C SER A 67 2.81 13.98 -3.51
N ARG A 68 3.69 12.97 -3.51
CA ARG A 68 4.41 12.51 -2.31
C ARG A 68 5.85 12.15 -2.63
N LYS A 69 6.73 12.30 -1.64
CA LYS A 69 8.13 11.88 -1.77
C LYS A 69 8.30 10.36 -1.73
N GLU A 70 7.41 9.67 -1.02
CA GLU A 70 7.42 8.21 -0.86
C GLU A 70 6.01 7.72 -0.53
N VAL A 71 5.80 6.42 -0.65
CA VAL A 71 4.53 5.73 -0.34
C VAL A 71 4.82 4.77 0.80
N ALA A 72 4.48 5.16 2.01
CA ALA A 72 4.80 4.43 3.24
C ALA A 72 3.55 3.82 3.87
N PHE A 73 3.57 2.50 4.03
CA PHE A 73 2.59 1.74 4.79
C PHE A 73 3.24 1.24 6.07
N TYR A 74 2.63 1.52 7.21
CA TYR A 74 3.10 1.08 8.53
C TYR A 74 2.09 0.14 9.17
N LEU A 75 2.61 -0.84 9.91
CA LEU A 75 1.83 -1.73 10.77
C LEU A 75 2.15 -1.41 12.21
N VAL A 76 1.14 -0.95 12.94
CA VAL A 76 1.29 -0.58 14.35
C VAL A 76 0.15 -1.22 15.12
N ALA A 77 0.49 -2.08 16.08
CA ALA A 77 -0.49 -2.77 16.95
C ALA A 77 -1.62 -3.50 16.18
N GLY A 78 -1.31 -4.09 15.03
CA GLY A 78 -2.29 -4.80 14.19
C GLY A 78 -3.16 -3.90 13.32
N GLU A 79 -2.88 -2.61 13.25
CA GLU A 79 -3.56 -1.65 12.38
C GLU A 79 -2.65 -1.19 11.24
N LEU A 80 -3.26 -0.98 10.07
CA LEU A 80 -2.58 -0.44 8.89
C LEU A 80 -2.68 1.09 8.89
N PHE A 81 -1.53 1.74 8.76
CA PHE A 81 -1.43 3.17 8.59
C PHE A 81 -0.82 3.52 7.25
N PHE A 82 -1.35 4.57 6.64
CA PHE A 82 -0.72 5.27 5.54
C PHE A 82 -0.41 6.68 6.01
N GLU A 83 0.88 7.02 6.08
CA GLU A 83 1.35 8.25 6.76
C GLU A 83 0.80 8.33 8.20
N THR A 84 -0.08 9.29 8.49
CA THR A 84 -0.73 9.50 9.79
C THR A 84 -2.19 9.04 9.82
N HIS A 85 -2.65 8.34 8.78
CA HIS A 85 -4.04 7.96 8.61
C HIS A 85 -4.20 6.45 8.73
N SER A 86 -5.10 6.02 9.62
CA SER A 86 -5.54 4.63 9.69
C SER A 86 -6.28 4.27 8.39
N VAL A 87 -5.92 3.13 7.82
CA VAL A 87 -6.53 2.58 6.61
C VAL A 87 -7.37 1.37 7.02
N PRO A 88 -8.69 1.37 6.77
CA PRO A 88 -9.56 0.27 7.16
C PRO A 88 -9.29 -0.96 6.30
N VAL A 89 -8.94 -2.07 6.96
CA VAL A 89 -8.56 -3.31 6.30
C VAL A 89 -9.72 -4.30 6.20
N ASP A 90 -9.74 -5.07 5.12
CA ASP A 90 -10.61 -6.24 4.95
C ASP A 90 -9.82 -7.55 5.07
N GLN A 91 -10.52 -8.68 5.08
CA GLN A 91 -9.93 -10.00 5.27
C GLN A 91 -8.79 -10.32 4.28
N SER A 92 -8.88 -9.82 3.05
CA SER A 92 -7.83 -10.06 2.04
C SER A 92 -6.52 -9.34 2.36
N GLN A 93 -6.62 -8.20 3.05
CA GLN A 93 -5.49 -7.37 3.50
C GLN A 93 -4.96 -7.88 4.85
N SER A 94 -5.81 -8.40 5.72
CA SER A 94 -5.41 -8.99 7.01
C SER A 94 -4.36 -10.10 6.85
N MET A 95 -4.50 -10.96 5.85
CA MET A 95 -3.49 -12.02 5.59
C MET A 95 -2.10 -11.45 5.28
N LEU A 96 -2.01 -10.34 4.55
CA LEU A 96 -0.73 -9.67 4.27
C LEU A 96 -0.15 -9.05 5.54
N MET A 97 -1.00 -8.45 6.38
CA MET A 97 -0.57 -7.89 7.66
C MET A 97 -0.04 -8.96 8.62
N GLU A 98 -0.69 -10.14 8.65
CA GLU A 98 -0.20 -11.30 9.39
C GLU A 98 1.16 -11.77 8.87
N GLN A 99 1.37 -11.81 7.55
CA GLN A 99 2.66 -12.16 6.98
C GLN A 99 3.78 -11.18 7.32
N PHE A 100 3.46 -9.87 7.36
CA PHE A 100 4.41 -8.84 7.78
C PHE A 100 4.72 -8.99 9.28
N THR A 101 3.69 -9.19 10.10
CA THR A 101 3.83 -9.35 11.55
C THR A 101 4.64 -10.60 11.91
N ALA A 102 4.40 -11.73 11.24
CA ALA A 102 5.16 -12.96 11.44
C ALA A 102 6.67 -12.75 11.21
N ARG A 103 7.00 -11.90 10.23
CA ARG A 103 8.39 -11.58 9.81
C ARG A 103 9.00 -10.37 10.52
N ASP A 104 8.35 -9.85 11.57
CA ASP A 104 8.75 -8.62 12.28
C ASP A 104 8.92 -7.40 11.34
N VAL A 105 8.09 -7.32 10.30
CA VAL A 105 8.09 -6.20 9.34
C VAL A 105 7.09 -5.14 9.82
N GLY A 106 7.62 -4.05 10.36
CA GLY A 106 6.81 -2.90 10.83
C GLY A 106 6.20 -2.05 9.70
N GLY A 107 6.57 -2.27 8.44
CA GLY A 107 6.04 -1.51 7.32
C GLY A 107 6.82 -1.69 6.01
N VAL A 108 6.31 -1.08 4.95
CA VAL A 108 6.95 -1.03 3.63
C VAL A 108 6.90 0.39 3.07
N ILE A 109 8.02 0.84 2.51
CA ILE A 109 8.15 2.18 1.95
C ILE A 109 8.62 2.06 0.50
N PHE A 110 7.81 2.57 -0.43
CA PHE A 110 8.17 2.66 -1.85
C PHE A 110 8.69 4.05 -2.18
N LYS A 111 9.85 4.09 -2.84
CA LYS A 111 10.50 5.32 -3.28
C LYS A 111 10.30 5.55 -4.78
N PRO A 112 10.45 6.80 -5.26
CA PRO A 112 10.46 7.10 -6.68
C PRO A 112 11.49 6.26 -7.43
N GLY A 113 11.10 5.77 -8.60
CA GLY A 113 11.96 4.92 -9.45
C GLY A 113 11.84 3.42 -9.19
N ILE A 114 10.98 2.99 -8.25
CA ILE A 114 10.67 1.56 -8.08
C ILE A 114 10.19 0.96 -9.41
N THR A 115 10.70 -0.23 -9.72
CA THR A 115 10.42 -0.95 -10.96
C THR A 115 9.49 -2.14 -10.72
N ARG A 116 8.87 -2.62 -11.80
CA ARG A 116 8.05 -3.85 -11.75
C ARG A 116 8.86 -5.04 -11.22
N ASP A 117 10.09 -5.19 -11.69
CA ASP A 117 10.92 -6.34 -11.34
C ASP A 117 11.29 -6.32 -9.84
N GLU A 118 11.50 -5.14 -9.25
CA GLU A 118 11.67 -4.99 -7.81
C GLU A 118 10.40 -5.35 -7.02
N LEU A 119 9.20 -5.03 -7.52
CA LEU A 119 7.95 -5.45 -6.89
C LEU A 119 7.77 -6.98 -6.93
N VAL A 120 8.16 -7.62 -8.03
CA VAL A 120 8.16 -9.09 -8.16
C VAL A 120 9.20 -9.71 -7.21
N LEU A 121 10.40 -9.15 -7.13
CA LEU A 121 11.43 -9.59 -6.19
C LEU A 121 10.96 -9.46 -4.73
N PHE A 122 10.36 -8.33 -4.37
CA PHE A 122 9.75 -8.11 -3.06
C PHE A 122 8.68 -9.16 -2.75
N ALA A 123 7.76 -9.42 -3.68
CA ALA A 123 6.72 -10.41 -3.47
C ALA A 123 7.27 -11.84 -3.28
N ASN A 124 8.30 -12.21 -4.07
CA ASN A 124 9.00 -13.47 -3.88
C ASN A 124 9.70 -13.54 -2.53
N LEU A 125 10.33 -12.44 -2.10
CA LEU A 125 11.01 -12.32 -0.81
C LEU A 125 10.04 -12.57 0.35
N MET A 126 8.84 -11.97 0.28
CA MET A 126 7.78 -12.16 1.26
C MET A 126 7.28 -13.60 1.36
N ASN A 127 7.41 -14.38 0.28
CA ASN A 127 6.96 -15.78 0.23
C ASN A 127 8.07 -16.80 0.55
N LYS A 128 9.32 -16.35 0.72
CA LYS A 128 10.39 -17.25 1.17
C LYS A 128 10.24 -17.58 2.65
N ASP A 129 10.74 -18.76 3.01
CA ASP A 129 10.86 -19.21 4.39
C ASP A 129 11.79 -18.29 5.17
N GLU A 130 11.47 -18.02 6.44
CA GLU A 130 12.26 -17.15 7.34
C GLU A 130 13.73 -17.59 7.46
N ALA A 131 14.01 -18.88 7.25
CA ALA A 131 15.35 -19.46 7.28
C ALA A 131 16.32 -18.90 6.22
N TYR A 132 15.84 -18.16 5.21
CA TYR A 132 16.70 -17.55 4.19
C TYR A 132 17.38 -16.24 4.61
N PHE A 133 17.05 -15.69 5.78
CA PHE A 133 17.60 -14.41 6.29
C PHE A 133 18.57 -14.57 7.47
N VAL A 134 18.92 -15.82 7.81
CA VAL A 134 19.87 -16.17 8.88
C VAL A 134 21.27 -16.41 8.32
#